data_AF-A0A7J6X394-F1
#
_entry.id   AF-A0A7J6X394-F1
#
_cell.length_a   1.000
_cell.length_b   1.000
_cell.length_c   1.000
_cell.angle_alpha   90.00
_cell.angle_beta   90.00
_cell.angle_gamma   90.00
#
_symmetry.space_group_name_H-M   'P 1'
#
loop_
_entity.id
_entity.type
_entity.pdbx_description
1 polymer ?
#
loop_
_entity_poly.entity_id
_entity_poly.type
_entity_poly.pdbx_seq_one_letter_code
_entity_poly.pdbx_strand_id
1 'polypeptide(L)'
;MDCLREQESKRVHDSFDETMKKVGRCVYVPGPIIVGAGPSGLAVAACLKERGVPSVIIERANCIASLWKLKTYSRLHLHLPKKYCELPFMPFPAKFPTYPTKEQFVDYLEAYVKKFDLEPQFNQTVESANYDHSFGLWKVKIVGVEEVMCSRWLVVATGENSEAVVPEIDGITEFEGPVVHTSSYKSGETFSGKKVLVVGCGNSGMEICLDLCNNNAQPSIVVRDTLHILPREMLGRSTFGVSMWLLKLFPICLVDRILLFISWFILGDTSRIGLDRPNLGPLQLKCKSGKTPVLDVGTLAKIKTGEIKVRPGVNRITCRTVEFTDGSAEEYDAIVMATGYRSNVPSWLKDKEMFSEKDGLPRRPFPNGWKGEYGLYAVGFTKRGLLGSSMDAKRIAQDIEQLWKAEVKHFTGRECVIGLGSTGHHRSLEYDSYRDSCLQFEQIVEFNVRCLYKKQPNIAPALLRLLFRDCFIQGCGCDASVLLAFPISGKSEKDTVPNPTFYGIVIERIKAEIEAVCPATVSCADILVCAAREGVALAGGPYYPVITGRRDSLELFADIAAS
;
A
#
# COMPACT_ATOMS: atom_id res chain seq x y z
N MET A 1 24.97 45.43 11.54
CA MET A 1 24.12 45.87 12.67
C MET A 1 22.98 46.64 12.01
N ASP A 2 21.81 46.08 11.69
CA ASP A 2 21.01 45.15 12.48
C ASP A 2 20.29 44.13 11.59
N CYS A 3 20.85 42.91 11.52
CA CYS A 3 20.16 41.67 11.15
C CYS A 3 19.16 41.23 12.27
N LEU A 4 18.99 42.08 13.31
CA LEU A 4 18.20 41.81 14.51
C LEU A 4 16.77 42.36 14.45
N ARG A 5 16.46 43.37 13.61
CA ARG A 5 15.09 43.92 13.52
C ARG A 5 14.13 43.05 12.71
N GLU A 6 14.65 42.19 11.83
CA GLU A 6 13.86 41.19 11.10
C GLU A 6 13.42 40.02 11.99
N GLN A 7 14.05 39.83 13.15
CA GLN A 7 13.62 38.86 14.17
C GLN A 7 12.55 39.42 15.13
N GLU A 8 12.49 40.73 15.36
CA GLU A 8 11.55 41.32 16.32
C GLU A 8 10.14 41.52 15.75
N SER A 9 10.00 41.74 14.44
CA SER A 9 8.66 41.82 13.82
C SER A 9 7.95 40.47 13.70
N LYS A 10 8.63 39.35 14.01
CA LYS A 10 8.07 37.99 14.01
C LYS A 10 7.42 37.58 15.35
N ARG A 11 7.35 38.46 16.35
CA ARG A 11 6.84 38.11 17.71
C ARG A 11 5.52 38.74 18.14
N VAL A 12 4.76 39.41 17.27
CA VAL A 12 3.56 40.19 17.71
C VAL A 12 2.21 39.57 17.27
N HIS A 13 2.19 38.39 16.64
CA HIS A 13 0.92 37.71 16.29
C HIS A 13 0.78 36.28 16.80
N ASP A 14 1.46 35.95 17.91
CA ASP A 14 1.05 34.83 18.77
C ASP A 14 -0.09 35.27 19.70
N SER A 15 -1.27 35.54 19.13
CA SER A 15 -2.53 35.40 19.87
C SER A 15 -3.36 34.31 19.19
N PHE A 16 -2.83 33.10 19.33
CA PHE A 16 -3.57 31.85 19.57
C PHE A 16 -5.10 32.00 19.55
N ASP A 17 -5.72 31.58 18.44
CA ASP A 17 -7.06 31.03 18.47
C ASP A 17 -6.94 29.54 18.81
N GLU A 18 -7.22 29.21 20.07
CA GLU A 18 -7.20 27.84 20.65
C GLU A 18 -8.26 26.90 20.07
N THR A 19 -8.92 27.23 18.96
CA THR A 19 -10.05 26.47 18.43
C THR A 19 -9.79 25.73 17.10
N MET A 20 -8.53 25.57 16.70
CA MET A 20 -8.12 24.70 15.57
C MET A 20 -7.39 23.46 16.09
N LYS A 21 -8.15 22.40 16.38
CA LYS A 21 -7.61 21.07 16.72
C LYS A 21 -6.48 20.66 15.77
N LYS A 22 -5.31 20.32 16.35
CA LYS A 22 -4.13 19.64 15.78
C LYS A 22 -4.36 19.12 14.35
N VAL A 23 -4.06 19.95 13.35
CA VAL A 23 -3.89 19.45 11.97
C VAL A 23 -2.47 18.87 11.92
N GLY A 24 -2.37 17.55 11.92
CA GLY A 24 -1.08 16.87 11.76
C GLY A 24 -0.36 17.34 10.50
N ARG A 25 0.96 17.54 10.60
CA ARG A 25 1.82 17.97 9.49
C ARG A 25 1.70 16.95 8.34
N CYS A 26 1.24 17.37 7.17
CA CYS A 26 1.10 16.48 5.99
C CYS A 26 2.41 16.46 5.21
N VAL A 27 2.93 15.26 4.94
CA VAL A 27 4.14 15.02 4.15
C VAL A 27 3.70 14.46 2.80
N TYR A 28 3.96 15.20 1.72
CA TYR A 28 3.64 14.74 0.37
C TYR A 28 4.65 13.71 -0.12
N VAL A 29 4.14 12.58 -0.61
CA VAL A 29 4.93 11.53 -1.25
C VAL A 29 4.70 11.63 -2.76
N PRO A 30 5.75 11.93 -3.55
CA PRO A 30 5.60 12.07 -5.00
C PRO A 30 5.03 10.81 -5.66
N GLY A 31 5.46 9.62 -5.23
CA GLY A 31 4.99 8.35 -5.78
C GLY A 31 3.95 7.62 -4.92
N PRO A 32 3.57 6.38 -5.33
CA PRO A 32 2.65 5.55 -4.56
C PRO A 32 3.19 5.21 -3.15
N ILE A 33 2.26 5.19 -2.20
CA ILE A 33 2.47 4.60 -0.87
C ILE A 33 2.05 3.13 -0.94
N ILE A 34 2.97 2.21 -0.65
CA ILE A 34 2.76 0.76 -0.66
C ILE A 34 2.66 0.28 0.79
N VAL A 35 1.51 -0.28 1.16
CA VAL A 35 1.25 -0.76 2.52
C VAL A 35 1.51 -2.27 2.60
N GLY A 36 2.65 -2.64 3.15
CA GLY A 36 3.12 -4.02 3.37
C GLY A 36 4.37 -4.38 2.56
N ALA A 37 5.38 -4.92 3.24
CA ALA A 37 6.62 -5.44 2.64
C ALA A 37 6.62 -6.98 2.52
N GLY A 38 5.45 -7.56 2.24
CA GLY A 38 5.33 -8.95 1.82
C GLY A 38 5.75 -9.15 0.35
N PRO A 39 5.75 -10.40 -0.16
CA PRO A 39 6.13 -10.69 -1.55
C PRO A 39 5.36 -9.84 -2.59
N SER A 40 4.09 -9.55 -2.34
CA SER A 40 3.25 -8.73 -3.23
C SER A 40 3.67 -7.25 -3.24
N GLY A 41 4.01 -6.68 -2.08
CA GLY A 41 4.50 -5.30 -1.94
C GLY A 41 5.90 -5.11 -2.53
N LEU A 42 6.78 -6.08 -2.30
CA LEU A 42 8.13 -6.08 -2.91
C LEU A 42 8.05 -6.20 -4.44
N ALA A 43 7.16 -7.04 -4.96
CA ALA A 43 6.97 -7.20 -6.41
C ALA A 43 6.53 -5.90 -7.09
N VAL A 44 5.55 -5.19 -6.51
CA VAL A 44 5.08 -3.93 -7.11
C VAL A 44 6.12 -2.82 -6.98
N ALA A 45 6.85 -2.74 -5.85
CA ALA A 45 7.92 -1.78 -5.66
C ALA A 45 9.05 -1.97 -6.68
N ALA A 46 9.50 -3.21 -6.91
CA ALA A 46 10.49 -3.51 -7.93
C ALA A 46 9.98 -3.17 -9.34
N CYS A 47 8.71 -3.49 -9.66
CA CYS A 47 8.11 -3.08 -10.95
C CYS A 47 8.03 -1.56 -11.14
N LEU A 48 7.80 -0.79 -10.08
CA LEU A 48 7.80 0.67 -10.14
C LEU A 48 9.22 1.23 -10.31
N LYS A 49 10.19 0.68 -9.57
CA LYS A 49 11.61 1.07 -9.64
C LYS A 49 12.21 0.84 -11.02
N GLU A 50 11.96 -0.32 -11.63
CA GLU A 50 12.37 -0.62 -13.01
C GLU A 50 11.76 0.34 -14.05
N ARG A 51 10.64 0.99 -13.72
CA ARG A 51 9.97 1.99 -14.57
C ARG A 51 10.34 3.43 -14.22
N GLY A 52 11.26 3.64 -13.26
CA GLY A 52 11.69 4.97 -12.81
C GLY A 52 10.63 5.74 -12.02
N VAL A 53 9.64 5.04 -11.44
CA VAL A 53 8.62 5.68 -10.58
C VAL A 53 9.07 5.54 -9.12
N PRO A 54 9.28 6.65 -8.38
CA PRO A 54 9.62 6.58 -6.95
C PRO A 54 8.44 5.98 -6.17
N SER A 55 8.69 5.31 -5.05
CA SER A 55 7.63 4.78 -4.19
C SER A 55 8.11 4.66 -2.75
N VAL A 56 7.17 4.65 -1.79
CA VAL A 56 7.46 4.43 -0.37
C VAL A 56 6.78 3.15 0.08
N ILE A 57 7.52 2.26 0.74
CA ILE A 57 7.01 1.00 1.28
C ILE A 57 6.94 1.13 2.81
N ILE A 58 5.78 0.87 3.39
CA ILE A 58 5.52 0.92 4.83
C ILE A 58 5.26 -0.50 5.33
N GLU A 59 5.97 -0.94 6.38
CA GLU A 59 5.82 -2.27 6.97
C GLU A 59 5.64 -2.19 8.49
N ARG A 60 4.63 -2.91 9.00
CA ARG A 60 4.33 -2.97 10.43
C ARG A 60 5.39 -3.72 11.23
N ALA A 61 5.98 -4.75 10.65
CA ALA A 61 7.01 -5.54 11.29
C ALA A 61 8.39 -4.89 11.18
N ASN A 62 9.35 -5.42 11.95
CA ASN A 62 10.76 -5.04 11.89
C ASN A 62 11.52 -5.73 10.73
N CYS A 63 10.84 -6.43 9.82
CA CYS A 63 11.45 -7.19 8.74
C CYS A 63 10.50 -7.40 7.57
N ILE A 64 11.07 -7.64 6.38
CA ILE A 64 10.30 -8.03 5.19
C ILE A 64 9.64 -9.39 5.37
N ALA A 65 8.53 -9.60 4.65
CA ALA A 65 7.84 -10.89 4.56
C ALA A 65 7.63 -11.55 5.94
N SER A 66 7.18 -10.76 6.93
CA SER A 66 7.03 -11.17 8.33
C SER A 66 6.19 -12.44 8.51
N LEU A 67 5.19 -12.68 7.65
CA LEU A 67 4.44 -13.94 7.62
C LEU A 67 5.37 -15.16 7.43
N TRP A 68 6.28 -15.08 6.46
CA TRP A 68 7.23 -16.14 6.15
C TRP A 68 8.27 -16.27 7.25
N LYS A 69 8.93 -15.17 7.62
CA LYS A 69 9.98 -15.20 8.66
C LYS A 69 9.46 -15.61 10.03
N LEU A 70 8.42 -14.93 10.51
CA LEU A 70 8.01 -14.95 11.92
C LEU A 70 6.80 -15.81 12.22
N LYS A 71 5.91 -16.09 11.25
CA LYS A 71 4.62 -16.78 11.52
C LYS A 71 4.50 -18.17 10.90
N THR A 72 5.49 -18.58 10.09
CA THR A 72 5.46 -19.87 9.40
C THR A 72 6.28 -20.93 10.14
N TYR A 73 5.80 -22.18 10.14
CA TYR A 73 6.49 -23.34 10.71
C TYR A 73 7.71 -23.78 9.91
N SER A 74 8.66 -24.43 10.57
CA SER A 74 10.00 -24.71 10.03
C SER A 74 10.00 -25.70 8.87
N ARG A 75 9.13 -26.71 8.90
CA ARG A 75 9.04 -27.75 7.85
C ARG A 75 8.51 -27.25 6.51
N LEU A 76 7.95 -26.03 6.43
CA LEU A 76 7.25 -25.59 5.24
C LEU A 76 8.16 -25.61 4.00
N HIS A 77 7.64 -26.23 2.94
CA HIS A 77 8.14 -26.06 1.58
C HIS A 77 7.07 -25.39 0.74
N LEU A 78 7.47 -24.70 -0.32
CA LEU A 78 6.50 -24.20 -1.30
C LEU A 78 5.73 -25.37 -1.90
N HIS A 79 4.39 -25.32 -1.84
CA HIS A 79 3.55 -26.37 -2.43
C HIS A 79 3.54 -26.35 -3.97
N LEU A 80 3.97 -25.24 -4.57
CA LEU A 80 4.05 -25.07 -6.02
C LEU A 80 5.51 -25.07 -6.48
N PRO A 81 5.79 -25.52 -7.72
CA PRO A 81 7.13 -25.44 -8.29
C PRO A 81 7.66 -24.00 -8.32
N LYS A 82 8.96 -23.84 -8.08
CA LYS A 82 9.64 -22.54 -7.97
C LYS A 82 9.31 -21.57 -9.12
N LYS A 83 9.23 -22.08 -10.36
CA LYS A 83 8.87 -21.29 -11.56
C LYS A 83 7.51 -20.59 -11.51
N TYR A 84 6.57 -21.06 -10.68
CA TYR A 84 5.26 -20.43 -10.48
C TYR A 84 5.22 -19.49 -9.26
N CYS A 85 6.33 -19.41 -8.54
CA CYS A 85 6.49 -18.60 -7.33
C CYS A 85 7.44 -17.41 -7.54
N GLU A 86 7.96 -17.22 -8.75
CA GLU A 86 8.91 -16.16 -9.08
C GLU A 86 8.26 -14.78 -9.02
N LEU A 87 8.94 -13.86 -8.34
CA LEU A 87 8.63 -12.44 -8.41
C LEU A 87 9.15 -11.84 -9.73
N PRO A 88 8.59 -10.71 -10.19
CA PRO A 88 8.97 -10.09 -11.45
C PRO A 88 10.48 -9.87 -11.56
N PHE A 89 11.05 -10.15 -12.74
CA PHE A 89 12.45 -9.87 -13.12
C PHE A 89 13.54 -10.68 -12.37
N MET A 90 13.17 -11.65 -11.54
CA MET A 90 14.15 -12.48 -10.84
C MET A 90 13.69 -13.92 -10.69
N PRO A 91 14.23 -14.87 -11.48
CA PRO A 91 13.96 -16.29 -11.26
C PRO A 91 14.63 -16.79 -9.97
N PHE A 92 14.16 -17.93 -9.47
CA PHE A 92 14.86 -18.60 -8.37
C PHE A 92 16.23 -19.11 -8.82
N PRO A 93 17.22 -19.19 -7.91
CA PRO A 93 18.50 -19.83 -8.20
C PRO A 93 18.34 -21.24 -8.79
N ALA A 94 19.16 -21.57 -9.80
CA ALA A 94 19.11 -22.88 -10.46
C ALA A 94 19.31 -24.03 -9.47
N LYS A 95 20.19 -23.85 -8.48
CA LYS A 95 20.51 -24.80 -7.41
C LYS A 95 19.35 -25.14 -6.46
N PHE A 96 18.31 -24.29 -6.39
CA PHE A 96 17.18 -24.57 -5.52
C PHE A 96 16.35 -25.75 -6.05
N PRO A 97 15.78 -26.58 -5.17
CA PRO A 97 14.92 -27.70 -5.58
C PRO A 97 13.64 -27.18 -6.25
N THR A 98 12.90 -28.08 -6.89
CA THR A 98 11.60 -27.76 -7.51
C THR A 98 10.64 -27.10 -6.51
N TYR A 99 10.65 -27.54 -5.26
CA TYR A 99 9.86 -27.00 -4.15
C TYR A 99 10.81 -26.44 -3.08
N PRO A 100 11.17 -25.15 -3.13
CA PRO A 100 12.07 -24.53 -2.15
C PRO A 100 11.55 -24.65 -0.72
N THR A 101 12.47 -24.74 0.24
CA THR A 101 12.14 -24.61 1.67
C THR A 101 11.71 -23.18 1.99
N LYS A 102 11.10 -22.99 3.16
CA LYS A 102 10.82 -21.67 3.72
C LYS A 102 12.07 -20.79 3.75
N GLU A 103 13.19 -21.31 4.25
CA GLU A 103 14.46 -20.58 4.39
C GLU A 103 14.98 -20.15 3.02
N GLN A 104 14.98 -21.05 2.05
CA GLN A 104 15.37 -20.74 0.68
C GLN A 104 14.46 -19.67 0.04
N PHE A 105 13.16 -19.70 0.33
CA PHE A 105 12.25 -18.67 -0.14
C PHE A 105 12.52 -17.31 0.52
N VAL A 106 12.83 -17.28 1.82
CA VAL A 106 13.23 -16.06 2.52
C VAL A 106 14.53 -15.51 1.97
N ASP A 107 15.55 -16.35 1.74
CA ASP A 107 16.82 -15.95 1.14
C ASP A 107 16.63 -15.34 -0.25
N TYR A 108 15.70 -15.90 -1.03
CA TYR A 108 15.32 -15.35 -2.33
C TYR A 108 14.70 -13.95 -2.20
N LEU A 109 13.83 -13.71 -1.22
CA LEU A 109 13.23 -12.38 -1.00
C LEU A 109 14.26 -11.36 -0.50
N GLU A 110 15.19 -11.77 0.36
CA GLU A 110 16.30 -10.91 0.79
C GLU A 110 17.20 -10.52 -0.39
N ALA A 111 17.54 -11.48 -1.24
CA ALA A 111 18.29 -11.22 -2.47
C ALA A 111 17.50 -10.31 -3.43
N TYR A 112 16.18 -10.46 -3.48
CA TYR A 112 15.28 -9.61 -4.28
C TYR A 112 15.34 -8.15 -3.82
N VAL A 113 15.18 -7.91 -2.53
CA VAL A 113 15.26 -6.57 -1.92
C VAL A 113 16.61 -5.91 -2.22
N LYS A 114 17.72 -6.66 -2.07
CA LYS A 114 19.06 -6.15 -2.39
C LYS A 114 19.25 -5.86 -3.88
N LYS A 115 18.76 -6.73 -4.77
CA LYS A 115 18.91 -6.58 -6.22
C LYS A 115 18.20 -5.33 -6.74
N PHE A 116 17.01 -5.05 -6.24
CA PHE A 116 16.21 -3.89 -6.64
C PHE A 116 16.40 -2.69 -5.71
N ASP A 117 17.31 -2.78 -4.75
CA ASP A 117 17.64 -1.71 -3.82
C ASP A 117 16.37 -1.12 -3.16
N LEU A 118 15.53 -2.00 -2.61
CA LEU A 118 14.27 -1.62 -1.98
C LEU A 118 14.51 -1.28 -0.51
N GLU A 119 13.95 -0.16 -0.06
CA GLU A 119 14.13 0.33 1.31
C GLU A 119 12.77 0.45 2.03
N PRO A 120 12.21 -0.66 2.57
CA PRO A 120 11.00 -0.59 3.37
C PRO A 120 11.20 0.16 4.70
N GLN A 121 10.25 1.02 5.05
CA GLN A 121 10.18 1.67 6.34
C GLN A 121 9.49 0.73 7.34
N PHE A 122 10.29 0.16 8.23
CA PHE A 122 9.85 -0.83 9.21
C PHE A 122 9.25 -0.20 10.48
N ASN A 123 8.55 -1.03 11.27
CA ASN A 123 7.89 -0.63 12.52
C ASN A 123 6.86 0.50 12.35
N GLN A 124 6.32 0.66 11.14
CA GLN A 124 5.30 1.65 10.84
C GLN A 124 3.98 0.93 10.56
N THR A 125 3.09 0.97 11.55
CA THR A 125 1.74 0.39 11.38
C THR A 125 0.80 1.45 10.85
N VAL A 126 0.19 1.21 9.69
CA VAL A 126 -0.86 2.07 9.16
C VAL A 126 -2.12 1.92 10.03
N GLU A 127 -2.54 3.02 10.66
CA GLU A 127 -3.75 3.10 11.46
C GLU A 127 -4.98 3.29 10.58
N SER A 128 -4.89 4.23 9.63
CA SER A 128 -5.97 4.52 8.71
C SER A 128 -5.47 5.06 7.38
N ALA A 129 -6.16 4.71 6.30
CA ALA A 129 -5.99 5.34 4.99
C ALA A 129 -7.35 5.80 4.47
N ASN A 130 -7.49 7.07 4.16
CA ASN A 130 -8.73 7.66 3.65
C ASN A 130 -8.44 8.55 2.45
N TYR A 131 -9.29 8.47 1.42
CA TYR A 131 -9.21 9.38 0.29
C TYR A 131 -9.84 10.73 0.67
N ASP A 132 -9.12 11.80 0.40
CA ASP A 132 -9.63 13.16 0.57
C ASP A 132 -10.05 13.72 -0.79
N HIS A 133 -11.36 13.70 -1.05
CA HIS A 133 -11.94 14.24 -2.28
C HIS A 133 -11.67 15.74 -2.48
N SER A 134 -11.40 16.48 -1.39
CA SER A 134 -11.11 17.91 -1.47
C SER A 134 -9.70 18.17 -2.00
N PHE A 135 -8.73 17.28 -1.76
CA PHE A 135 -7.35 17.41 -2.27
C PHE A 135 -7.03 16.46 -3.43
N GLY A 136 -7.85 15.43 -3.64
CA GLY A 136 -7.59 14.39 -4.63
C GLY A 136 -6.46 13.44 -4.22
N LEU A 137 -6.21 13.30 -2.91
CA LEU A 137 -5.07 12.56 -2.35
C LEU A 137 -5.52 11.57 -1.28
N TRP A 138 -4.81 10.46 -1.18
CA TRP A 138 -4.86 9.54 -0.05
C TRP A 138 -4.09 10.13 1.13
N LYS A 139 -4.74 10.15 2.30
CA LYS A 139 -4.13 10.45 3.59
C LYS A 139 -3.89 9.14 4.34
N VAL A 140 -2.65 8.84 4.63
CA VAL A 140 -2.22 7.62 5.33
C VAL A 140 -1.65 8.03 6.69
N LYS A 141 -2.30 7.56 7.75
CA LYS A 141 -1.91 7.83 9.13
C LYS A 141 -1.19 6.62 9.71
N ILE A 142 -0.04 6.86 10.34
CA ILE A 142 0.77 5.84 11.01
C ILE A 142 0.53 5.93 12.52
N VAL A 143 0.41 4.78 13.18
CA VAL A 143 0.23 4.69 14.63
C VAL A 143 1.40 5.39 15.34
N GLY A 144 1.07 6.32 16.26
CA GLY A 144 2.07 7.01 17.09
C GLY A 144 2.86 8.11 16.38
N VAL A 145 2.56 8.42 15.11
CA VAL A 145 3.21 9.48 14.34
C VAL A 145 2.20 10.60 14.11
N GLU A 146 2.57 11.85 14.45
CA GLU A 146 1.69 13.01 14.22
C GLU A 146 1.63 13.42 12.74
N GLU A 147 2.67 13.12 11.97
CA GLU A 147 2.74 13.38 10.53
C GLU A 147 1.84 12.44 9.72
N VAL A 148 1.16 12.99 8.72
CA VAL A 148 0.27 12.25 7.82
C VAL A 148 0.90 12.19 6.44
N MET A 149 1.04 10.98 5.87
CA MET A 149 1.58 10.83 4.53
C MET A 149 0.47 11.04 3.49
N CYS A 150 0.75 11.85 2.48
CA CYS A 150 -0.22 12.27 1.49
C CYS A 150 0.27 11.86 0.09
N SER A 151 -0.49 11.06 -0.67
CA SER A 151 -0.09 10.63 -2.03
C SER A 151 -1.29 10.49 -2.97
N ARG A 152 -1.08 10.64 -4.28
CA ARG A 152 -2.09 10.37 -5.31
C ARG A 152 -2.44 8.89 -5.41
N TRP A 153 -1.50 8.00 -5.09
CA TRP A 153 -1.66 6.57 -5.26
C TRP A 153 -1.42 5.81 -3.97
N LEU A 154 -2.31 4.85 -3.70
CA LEU A 154 -2.22 3.95 -2.57
C LEU A 154 -2.25 2.50 -3.07
N VAL A 155 -1.25 1.71 -2.70
CA VAL A 155 -1.17 0.30 -3.05
C VAL A 155 -1.34 -0.54 -1.80
N VAL A 156 -2.42 -1.30 -1.76
CA VAL A 156 -2.77 -2.24 -0.68
C VAL A 156 -2.03 -3.56 -0.92
N ALA A 157 -1.03 -3.87 -0.08
CA ALA A 157 -0.18 -5.06 -0.18
C ALA A 157 -0.12 -5.88 1.12
N THR A 158 -1.14 -5.76 1.99
CA THR A 158 -1.18 -6.45 3.29
C THR A 158 -1.51 -7.94 3.19
N GLY A 159 -2.08 -8.39 2.05
CA GLY A 159 -2.31 -9.79 1.74
C GLY A 159 -3.60 -10.38 2.30
N GLU A 160 -4.08 -11.44 1.65
CA GLU A 160 -5.35 -12.12 1.97
C GLU A 160 -5.32 -12.91 3.30
N ASN A 161 -4.14 -13.34 3.75
CA ASN A 161 -3.94 -14.16 4.96
C ASN A 161 -3.21 -13.36 6.05
N SER A 162 -3.83 -12.28 6.53
CA SER A 162 -3.20 -11.32 7.45
C SER A 162 -3.38 -11.68 8.93
N GLU A 163 -4.61 -11.96 9.33
CA GLU A 163 -5.02 -12.16 10.72
C GLU A 163 -5.55 -13.58 10.94
N ALA A 164 -5.13 -14.20 12.04
CA ALA A 164 -5.59 -15.53 12.42
C ALA A 164 -7.10 -15.54 12.67
N VAL A 165 -7.79 -16.59 12.21
CA VAL A 165 -9.21 -16.79 12.49
C VAL A 165 -9.33 -17.90 13.51
N VAL A 166 -9.69 -17.55 14.75
CA VAL A 166 -9.97 -18.53 15.81
C VAL A 166 -11.49 -18.56 15.99
N PRO A 167 -12.18 -19.67 15.63
CA PRO A 167 -13.61 -19.80 15.84
C PRO A 167 -13.92 -19.88 17.34
N GLU A 168 -15.10 -19.40 17.71
CA GLU A 168 -15.69 -19.67 19.02
C GLU A 168 -16.10 -21.14 19.08
N ILE A 169 -15.59 -21.86 20.07
CA ILE A 169 -15.93 -23.26 20.36
C ILE A 169 -16.39 -23.30 21.81
N ASP A 170 -17.51 -23.96 22.06
CA ASP A 170 -18.08 -24.06 23.40
C ASP A 170 -17.11 -24.78 24.36
N GLY A 171 -16.87 -24.17 25.52
CA GLY A 171 -15.93 -24.66 26.53
C GLY A 171 -14.43 -24.58 26.16
N ILE A 172 -14.03 -23.89 25.08
CA ILE A 172 -12.61 -23.79 24.70
C ILE A 172 -11.73 -23.13 25.78
N THR A 173 -12.30 -22.21 26.57
CA THR A 173 -11.61 -21.54 27.69
C THR A 173 -11.43 -22.45 28.90
N GLU A 174 -12.19 -23.55 28.98
CA GLU A 174 -12.07 -24.56 30.04
C GLU A 174 -10.97 -25.59 29.71
N PHE A 175 -10.40 -25.55 28.51
CA PHE A 175 -9.37 -26.49 28.11
C PHE A 175 -8.07 -26.25 28.90
N GLU A 176 -7.60 -27.26 29.62
CA GLU A 176 -6.41 -27.14 30.49
C GLU A 176 -5.09 -27.17 29.71
N GLY A 177 -5.10 -27.70 28.47
CA GLY A 177 -3.92 -27.79 27.62
C GLY A 177 -3.66 -26.54 26.78
N PRO A 178 -2.50 -26.43 26.11
CA PRO A 178 -2.24 -25.34 25.19
C PRO A 178 -3.15 -25.39 23.96
N VAL A 179 -3.80 -24.25 23.67
CA VAL A 179 -4.49 -23.99 22.41
C VAL A 179 -3.64 -23.02 21.58
N VAL A 180 -3.13 -23.48 20.45
CA VAL A 180 -2.24 -22.67 19.58
C VAL A 180 -2.80 -22.53 18.18
N HIS A 181 -2.77 -21.32 17.62
CA HIS A 181 -3.08 -21.15 16.20
C HIS A 181 -1.85 -21.49 15.33
N THR A 182 -2.08 -21.91 14.09
CA THR A 182 -0.99 -22.23 13.14
C THR A 182 0.06 -21.13 12.96
N SER A 183 -0.32 -19.87 13.17
CA SER A 183 0.60 -18.71 13.11
C SER A 183 1.66 -18.72 14.22
N SER A 184 1.38 -19.41 15.32
CA SER A 184 2.28 -19.54 16.48
C SER A 184 2.96 -20.91 16.53
N TYR A 185 2.51 -21.87 15.72
CA TYR A 185 3.12 -23.20 15.60
C TYR A 185 4.47 -23.12 14.86
N LYS A 186 5.49 -23.82 15.38
CA LYS A 186 6.85 -23.84 14.81
C LYS A 186 7.32 -25.21 14.37
N SER A 187 7.21 -26.19 15.25
CA SER A 187 7.67 -27.56 15.04
C SER A 187 6.83 -28.51 15.88
N GLY A 188 6.70 -29.75 15.41
CA GLY A 188 6.02 -30.82 16.13
C GLY A 188 6.80 -31.31 17.34
N GLU A 189 8.10 -31.01 17.43
CA GLU A 189 8.99 -31.42 18.53
C GLU A 189 8.43 -31.07 19.92
N THR A 190 7.81 -29.89 20.08
CA THR A 190 7.23 -29.44 21.36
C THR A 190 6.02 -30.26 21.81
N PHE A 191 5.51 -31.12 20.93
CA PHE A 191 4.36 -32.00 21.15
C PHE A 191 4.74 -33.48 21.14
N SER A 192 6.03 -33.82 21.15
CA SER A 192 6.49 -35.22 21.20
C SER A 192 5.83 -35.98 22.35
N GLY A 193 5.28 -37.16 22.04
CA GLY A 193 4.57 -38.03 22.98
C GLY A 193 3.15 -37.59 23.36
N LYS A 194 2.68 -36.43 22.88
CA LYS A 194 1.35 -35.87 23.23
C LYS A 194 0.27 -36.26 22.23
N LYS A 195 -0.97 -36.35 22.70
CA LYS A 195 -2.17 -36.39 21.85
C LYS A 195 -2.56 -34.97 21.45
N VAL A 196 -2.58 -34.70 20.15
CA VAL A 196 -2.81 -33.34 19.64
C VAL A 196 -4.00 -33.32 18.71
N LEU A 197 -4.98 -32.47 18.99
CA LEU A 197 -6.12 -32.25 18.10
C LEU A 197 -5.80 -31.09 17.16
N VAL A 198 -5.80 -31.34 15.86
CA VAL A 198 -5.63 -30.31 14.82
C VAL A 198 -7.00 -29.95 14.25
N VAL A 199 -7.46 -28.73 14.55
CA VAL A 199 -8.77 -28.24 14.11
C VAL A 199 -8.64 -27.62 12.72
N GLY A 200 -9.06 -28.34 11.69
CA GLY A 200 -9.06 -27.89 10.30
C GLY A 200 -8.18 -28.74 9.38
N CYS A 201 -8.70 -28.99 8.18
CA CYS A 201 -8.17 -29.95 7.21
C CYS A 201 -7.65 -29.31 5.91
N GLY A 202 -7.29 -28.01 5.97
CA GLY A 202 -6.60 -27.34 4.86
C GLY A 202 -5.14 -27.77 4.74
N ASN A 203 -4.39 -27.17 3.80
CA ASN A 203 -2.97 -27.47 3.59
C ASN A 203 -2.15 -27.37 4.89
N SER A 204 -2.35 -26.30 5.68
CA SER A 204 -1.65 -26.15 6.97
C SER A 204 -1.98 -27.25 7.97
N GLY A 205 -3.24 -27.64 8.11
CA GLY A 205 -3.65 -28.69 9.04
C GLY A 205 -3.07 -30.06 8.66
N MET A 206 -3.08 -30.37 7.37
CA MET A 206 -2.52 -31.62 6.84
C MET A 206 -1.00 -31.68 7.03
N GLU A 207 -0.28 -30.58 6.78
CA GLU A 207 1.17 -30.54 7.00
C GLU A 207 1.56 -30.61 8.46
N ILE A 208 0.81 -29.94 9.33
CA ILE A 208 1.06 -29.97 10.78
C ILE A 208 0.80 -31.36 11.34
N CYS A 209 -0.26 -32.06 10.90
CA CYS A 209 -0.48 -33.45 11.33
C CYS A 209 0.70 -34.35 10.92
N LEU A 210 1.23 -34.18 9.71
CA LEU A 210 2.39 -34.94 9.26
C LEU A 210 3.65 -34.57 10.06
N ASP A 211 3.86 -33.29 10.35
CA ASP A 211 4.97 -32.81 11.18
C ASP A 211 4.90 -33.35 12.61
N LEU A 212 3.72 -33.32 13.23
CA LEU A 212 3.44 -33.89 14.55
C LEU A 212 3.74 -35.40 14.56
N CYS A 213 3.23 -36.13 13.57
CA CYS A 213 3.46 -37.57 13.44
C CYS A 213 4.95 -37.91 13.28
N ASN A 214 5.69 -37.15 12.48
CA ASN A 214 7.14 -37.35 12.32
C ASN A 214 7.94 -37.05 13.60
N ASN A 215 7.37 -36.28 14.53
CA ASN A 215 7.96 -35.92 15.82
C ASN A 215 7.36 -36.70 16.99
N ASN A 216 6.87 -37.92 16.75
CA ASN A 216 6.34 -38.84 17.77
C ASN A 216 5.12 -38.30 18.56
N ALA A 217 4.39 -37.32 18.03
CA ALA A 217 3.08 -36.94 18.55
C ALA A 217 1.97 -37.84 17.97
N GLN A 218 0.81 -37.86 18.63
CA GLN A 218 -0.38 -38.61 18.19
C GLN A 218 -1.45 -37.63 17.71
N PRO A 219 -1.40 -37.18 16.45
CA PRO A 219 -2.33 -36.20 15.92
C PRO A 219 -3.70 -36.81 15.57
N SER A 220 -4.76 -36.06 15.84
CA SER A 220 -6.09 -36.27 15.25
C SER A 220 -6.49 -35.02 14.49
N ILE A 221 -7.07 -35.16 13.30
CA ILE A 221 -7.46 -34.04 12.44
C ILE A 221 -8.98 -33.92 12.36
N VAL A 222 -9.48 -32.71 12.60
CA VAL A 222 -10.90 -32.39 12.51
C VAL A 222 -11.27 -32.06 11.07
N VAL A 223 -12.21 -32.80 10.53
CA VAL A 223 -12.80 -32.62 9.20
C VAL A 223 -14.28 -32.36 9.36
N ARG A 224 -14.69 -31.09 9.25
CA ARG A 224 -16.10 -30.69 9.33
C ARG A 224 -16.80 -30.73 7.98
N ASP A 225 -16.11 -30.23 6.96
CA ASP A 225 -16.64 -30.03 5.62
C ASP A 225 -15.88 -30.88 4.60
N THR A 226 -16.44 -31.01 3.39
CA THR A 226 -15.80 -31.72 2.28
C THR A 226 -14.55 -30.99 1.78
N LEU A 227 -13.55 -31.74 1.31
CA LEU A 227 -12.33 -31.18 0.72
C LEU A 227 -11.76 -32.02 -0.43
N HIS A 228 -11.11 -31.35 -1.38
CA HIS A 228 -10.36 -32.05 -2.43
C HIS A 228 -8.93 -32.26 -1.99
N ILE A 229 -8.50 -33.53 -1.95
CA ILE A 229 -7.10 -33.91 -1.83
C ILE A 229 -6.61 -34.36 -3.19
N LEU A 230 -5.50 -33.78 -3.63
CA LEU A 230 -4.78 -34.15 -4.83
C LEU A 230 -3.33 -34.47 -4.44
N PRO A 231 -2.65 -35.41 -5.12
CA PRO A 231 -1.22 -35.58 -4.92
C PRO A 231 -0.49 -34.29 -5.32
N ARG A 232 0.67 -33.99 -4.70
CA ARG A 232 1.50 -32.87 -5.15
C ARG A 232 2.02 -33.05 -6.59
N GLU A 233 2.30 -34.29 -6.97
CA GLU A 233 2.76 -34.66 -8.31
C GLU A 233 1.90 -35.75 -8.94
N MET A 234 1.65 -35.61 -10.25
CA MET A 234 0.94 -36.57 -11.09
C MET A 234 1.85 -36.92 -12.27
N LEU A 235 2.19 -38.21 -12.40
CA LEU A 235 2.96 -38.74 -13.53
C LEU A 235 4.32 -38.02 -13.73
N GLY A 236 5.05 -37.78 -12.63
CA GLY A 236 6.36 -37.10 -12.65
C GLY A 236 6.31 -35.59 -12.94
N ARG A 237 5.12 -34.98 -12.92
CA ARG A 237 4.92 -33.52 -13.07
C ARG A 237 4.11 -32.99 -11.91
N SER A 238 4.35 -31.76 -11.49
CA SER A 238 3.51 -31.10 -10.47
C SER A 238 2.05 -31.08 -10.90
N THR A 239 1.12 -31.37 -9.99
CA THR A 239 -0.32 -31.33 -10.25
C THR A 239 -0.74 -29.97 -10.79
N PHE A 240 -0.24 -28.88 -10.21
CA PHE A 240 -0.51 -27.53 -10.71
C PHE A 240 -0.03 -27.31 -12.15
N GLY A 241 1.15 -27.82 -12.50
CA GLY A 241 1.67 -27.77 -13.87
C GLY A 241 0.81 -28.56 -14.87
N VAL A 242 0.34 -29.75 -14.47
CA VAL A 242 -0.63 -30.55 -15.25
C VAL A 242 -1.94 -29.77 -15.43
N SER A 243 -2.49 -29.20 -14.35
CA SER A 243 -3.70 -28.37 -14.41
C SER A 243 -3.54 -27.17 -15.35
N MET A 244 -2.41 -26.45 -15.27
CA MET A 244 -2.16 -25.29 -16.14
C MET A 244 -1.99 -25.70 -17.61
N TRP A 245 -1.38 -26.86 -17.89
CA TRP A 245 -1.27 -27.37 -19.26
C TRP A 245 -2.64 -27.78 -19.82
N LEU A 246 -3.43 -28.52 -19.05
CA LEU A 246 -4.78 -28.94 -19.44
C LEU A 246 -5.72 -27.76 -19.64
N LEU A 247 -5.65 -26.72 -18.79
CA LEU A 247 -6.48 -25.51 -18.93
C LEU A 247 -6.18 -24.69 -20.20
N LYS A 248 -5.04 -24.92 -20.87
CA LYS A 248 -4.77 -24.33 -22.19
C LYS A 248 -5.52 -25.05 -23.31
N LEU A 249 -5.94 -26.30 -23.08
CA LEU A 249 -6.50 -27.19 -24.09
C LEU A 249 -7.98 -27.47 -23.88
N PHE A 250 -8.45 -27.45 -22.62
CA PHE A 250 -9.78 -27.93 -22.24
C PHE A 250 -10.52 -26.99 -21.28
N PRO A 251 -11.87 -27.00 -21.29
CA PRO A 251 -12.69 -26.30 -20.31
C PRO A 251 -12.47 -26.82 -18.88
N ILE A 252 -12.64 -25.92 -17.90
CA ILE A 252 -12.37 -26.21 -16.47
C ILE A 252 -13.06 -27.47 -15.93
N CYS A 253 -14.32 -27.72 -16.33
CA CYS A 253 -15.07 -28.90 -15.88
C CYS A 253 -14.42 -30.21 -16.35
N LEU A 254 -13.89 -30.23 -17.58
CA LEU A 254 -13.22 -31.40 -18.13
C LEU A 254 -11.86 -31.60 -17.46
N VAL A 255 -11.11 -30.51 -17.24
CA VAL A 255 -9.84 -30.56 -16.50
C VAL A 255 -10.06 -31.12 -15.09
N ASP A 256 -11.10 -30.66 -14.39
CA ASP A 256 -11.44 -31.17 -13.06
C ASP A 256 -11.74 -32.67 -13.07
N ARG A 257 -12.53 -33.16 -14.04
CA ARG A 257 -12.78 -34.61 -14.19
C ARG A 257 -11.49 -35.40 -14.43
N ILE A 258 -10.60 -34.92 -15.29
CA ILE A 258 -9.31 -35.55 -15.56
C ILE A 258 -8.44 -35.59 -14.30
N LEU A 259 -8.33 -34.48 -13.58
CA LEU A 259 -7.54 -34.40 -12.35
C LEU A 259 -8.09 -35.33 -11.27
N LEU A 260 -9.42 -35.41 -11.12
CA LEU A 260 -10.06 -36.30 -10.16
C LEU A 260 -9.89 -37.77 -10.54
N PHE A 261 -9.97 -38.11 -11.83
CA PHE A 261 -9.70 -39.46 -12.31
C PHE A 261 -8.26 -39.88 -11.98
N ILE A 262 -7.26 -39.09 -12.38
CA ILE A 262 -5.84 -39.36 -12.07
C ILE A 262 -5.62 -39.42 -10.55
N SER A 263 -6.23 -38.50 -9.79
CA SER A 263 -6.13 -38.51 -8.33
C SER A 263 -6.74 -39.76 -7.71
N TRP A 264 -7.84 -40.29 -8.26
CA TRP A 264 -8.46 -41.52 -7.77
C TRP A 264 -7.56 -42.73 -8.02
N PHE A 265 -6.88 -42.81 -9.18
CA PHE A 265 -5.89 -43.88 -9.43
C PHE A 265 -4.70 -43.82 -8.47
N ILE A 266 -4.23 -42.62 -8.10
CA ILE A 266 -3.05 -42.46 -7.24
C ILE A 266 -3.40 -42.60 -5.75
N LEU A 267 -4.48 -41.94 -5.30
CA LEU A 267 -4.83 -41.84 -3.89
C LEU A 267 -5.89 -42.85 -3.46
N GLY A 268 -6.63 -43.44 -4.40
CA GLY A 268 -7.80 -44.26 -4.13
C GLY A 268 -9.02 -43.44 -3.71
N ASP A 269 -9.99 -44.15 -3.15
CA ASP A 269 -11.22 -43.56 -2.61
C ASP A 269 -10.97 -42.98 -1.20
N THR A 270 -11.00 -41.65 -1.10
CA THR A 270 -10.74 -40.92 0.15
C THR A 270 -11.95 -40.89 1.09
N SER A 271 -13.16 -41.19 0.61
CA SER A 271 -14.36 -41.23 1.45
C SER A 271 -14.28 -42.34 2.52
N ARG A 272 -13.63 -43.47 2.17
CA ARG A 272 -13.40 -44.62 3.08
C ARG A 272 -12.58 -44.30 4.33
N ILE A 273 -11.88 -43.17 4.33
CA ILE A 273 -11.06 -42.69 5.45
C ILE A 273 -11.59 -41.36 6.02
N GLY A 274 -12.86 -41.04 5.80
CA GLY A 274 -13.54 -39.86 6.36
C GLY A 274 -13.20 -38.54 5.65
N LEU A 275 -12.72 -38.60 4.40
CA LEU A 275 -12.32 -37.43 3.62
C LEU A 275 -13.17 -37.34 2.34
N ASP A 276 -14.38 -36.81 2.53
CA ASP A 276 -15.36 -36.65 1.48
C ASP A 276 -15.03 -35.49 0.53
N ARG A 277 -15.25 -35.74 -0.77
CA ARG A 277 -14.98 -34.76 -1.83
C ARG A 277 -16.21 -33.88 -2.10
N PRO A 278 -16.02 -32.57 -2.34
CA PRO A 278 -17.10 -31.69 -2.79
C PRO A 278 -17.66 -32.09 -4.17
N ASN A 279 -18.94 -31.79 -4.42
CA ASN A 279 -19.59 -32.01 -5.72
C ASN A 279 -18.97 -31.19 -6.87
N LEU A 280 -18.51 -29.97 -6.56
CA LEU A 280 -17.80 -29.12 -7.52
C LEU A 280 -16.34 -29.57 -7.63
N GLY A 281 -15.81 -29.60 -8.85
CA GLY A 281 -14.41 -29.97 -9.10
C GLY A 281 -13.39 -29.02 -8.44
N PRO A 282 -12.13 -29.46 -8.27
CA PRO A 282 -11.12 -28.74 -7.49
C PRO A 282 -10.80 -27.34 -8.04
N LEU A 283 -10.69 -27.17 -9.36
CA LEU A 283 -10.42 -25.87 -9.97
C LEU A 283 -11.66 -24.99 -9.98
N GLN A 284 -12.84 -25.55 -10.27
CA GLN A 284 -14.11 -24.82 -10.18
C GLN A 284 -14.36 -24.28 -8.77
N LEU A 285 -14.13 -25.11 -7.75
CA LEU A 285 -14.25 -24.73 -6.35
C LEU A 285 -13.27 -23.60 -5.99
N LYS A 286 -12.03 -23.69 -6.48
CA LYS A 286 -11.03 -22.63 -6.31
C LYS A 286 -11.47 -21.31 -6.97
N CYS A 287 -12.00 -21.35 -8.19
CA CYS A 287 -12.49 -20.15 -8.87
C CYS A 287 -13.69 -19.52 -8.15
N LYS A 288 -14.64 -20.33 -7.66
CA LYS A 288 -15.87 -19.82 -7.03
C LYS A 288 -15.67 -19.35 -5.59
N SER A 289 -14.94 -20.14 -4.79
CA SER A 289 -14.82 -19.92 -3.34
C SER A 289 -13.44 -19.46 -2.88
N GLY A 290 -12.39 -19.66 -3.71
CA GLY A 290 -11.00 -19.49 -3.29
C GLY A 290 -10.41 -20.70 -2.55
N LYS A 291 -11.23 -21.67 -2.15
CA LYS A 291 -10.75 -22.89 -1.48
C LYS A 291 -9.87 -23.68 -2.45
N THR A 292 -8.59 -23.77 -2.11
CA THR A 292 -7.61 -24.52 -2.90
C THR A 292 -7.62 -25.98 -2.45
N PRO A 293 -7.52 -26.95 -3.37
CA PRO A 293 -7.35 -28.35 -2.98
C PRO A 293 -6.08 -28.53 -2.12
N VAL A 294 -6.13 -29.47 -1.19
CA VAL A 294 -4.95 -29.90 -0.45
C VAL A 294 -4.03 -30.65 -1.41
N LEU A 295 -2.75 -30.27 -1.41
CA LEU A 295 -1.71 -30.99 -2.13
C LEU A 295 -0.98 -31.89 -1.15
N ASP A 296 -1.33 -33.18 -1.15
CA ASP A 296 -0.79 -34.16 -0.22
C ASP A 296 0.71 -34.41 -0.48
N VAL A 297 1.48 -34.43 0.62
CA VAL A 297 2.92 -34.74 0.63
C VAL A 297 3.25 -35.93 1.54
N GLY A 298 2.25 -36.66 2.02
CA GLY A 298 2.43 -37.85 2.86
C GLY A 298 1.45 -37.99 4.02
N THR A 299 0.64 -36.96 4.30
CA THR A 299 -0.36 -36.99 5.37
C THR A 299 -1.40 -38.07 5.12
N LEU A 300 -1.85 -38.22 3.86
CA LEU A 300 -2.85 -39.23 3.51
C LEU A 300 -2.35 -40.66 3.79
N ALA A 301 -1.06 -40.93 3.56
CA ALA A 301 -0.47 -42.23 3.86
C ALA A 301 -0.53 -42.53 5.37
N LYS A 302 -0.24 -41.53 6.21
CA LYS A 302 -0.32 -41.63 7.67
C LYS A 302 -1.75 -41.75 8.21
N ILE A 303 -2.74 -41.18 7.51
CA ILE A 303 -4.15 -41.40 7.80
C ILE A 303 -4.54 -42.84 7.48
N LYS A 304 -4.09 -43.39 6.34
CA LYS A 304 -4.37 -44.77 5.95
C LYS A 304 -3.76 -45.81 6.88
N THR A 305 -2.61 -45.53 7.49
CA THR A 305 -1.99 -46.41 8.50
C THR A 305 -2.62 -46.27 9.88
N GLY A 306 -3.50 -45.28 10.10
CA GLY A 306 -4.14 -45.02 11.39
C GLY A 306 -3.27 -44.21 12.36
N GLU A 307 -2.08 -43.78 11.95
CA GLU A 307 -1.19 -42.92 12.75
C GLU A 307 -1.79 -41.51 12.95
N ILE A 308 -2.59 -41.04 11.99
CA ILE A 308 -3.39 -39.82 12.09
C ILE A 308 -4.87 -40.21 12.07
N LYS A 309 -5.60 -39.91 13.15
CA LYS A 309 -7.04 -40.19 13.22
C LYS A 309 -7.85 -39.05 12.61
N VAL A 310 -8.88 -39.37 11.82
CA VAL A 310 -9.84 -38.38 11.32
C VAL A 310 -11.02 -38.30 12.28
N ARG A 311 -11.37 -37.08 12.69
CA ARG A 311 -12.48 -36.79 13.61
C ARG A 311 -13.47 -35.83 12.95
N PRO A 312 -14.78 -35.95 13.22
CA PRO A 312 -15.76 -35.00 12.71
C PRO A 312 -15.68 -33.67 13.48
N GLY A 313 -16.61 -32.74 13.22
CA GLY A 313 -16.62 -31.43 13.85
C GLY A 313 -16.55 -31.49 15.38
N VAL A 314 -15.92 -30.50 16.00
CA VAL A 314 -15.93 -30.34 17.46
C VAL A 314 -17.29 -29.77 17.87
N ASN A 315 -17.93 -30.40 18.85
CA ASN A 315 -19.19 -29.94 19.44
C ASN A 315 -18.92 -29.07 20.67
N ARG A 316 -18.16 -29.60 21.64
CA ARG A 316 -17.83 -28.94 22.91
C ARG A 316 -16.51 -29.45 23.47
N ILE A 317 -15.85 -28.64 24.28
CA ILE A 317 -14.61 -28.99 24.99
C ILE A 317 -14.87 -28.88 26.50
N THR A 318 -14.44 -29.88 27.28
CA THR A 318 -14.53 -29.87 28.75
C THR A 318 -13.22 -30.37 29.37
N CYS A 319 -12.51 -29.51 30.11
CA CYS A 319 -11.18 -29.78 30.70
C CYS A 319 -10.12 -30.31 29.70
N ARG A 320 -10.05 -31.62 29.47
CA ARG A 320 -9.17 -32.26 28.46
C ARG A 320 -9.93 -33.04 27.40
N THR A 321 -11.23 -33.24 27.61
CA THR A 321 -12.09 -34.05 26.76
C THR A 321 -12.69 -33.18 25.67
N VAL A 322 -12.57 -33.63 24.42
CA VAL A 322 -13.20 -33.01 23.27
C VAL A 322 -14.35 -33.91 22.82
N GLU A 323 -15.56 -33.37 22.84
CA GLU A 323 -16.77 -34.01 22.33
C GLU A 323 -16.96 -33.63 20.86
N PHE A 324 -17.17 -34.62 20.00
CA PHE A 324 -17.36 -34.45 18.57
C PHE A 324 -18.84 -34.52 18.17
N THR A 325 -19.16 -34.06 16.96
CA THR A 325 -20.55 -34.00 16.46
C THR A 325 -21.19 -35.37 16.23
N ASP A 326 -20.41 -36.46 16.19
CA ASP A 326 -20.91 -37.83 16.12
C ASP A 326 -21.21 -38.43 17.51
N GLY A 327 -21.05 -37.65 18.57
CA GLY A 327 -21.23 -38.07 19.96
C GLY A 327 -20.01 -38.79 20.56
N SER A 328 -18.94 -39.01 19.79
CA SER A 328 -17.69 -39.55 20.32
C SER A 328 -16.95 -38.50 21.15
N ALA A 329 -16.17 -38.95 22.13
CA ALA A 329 -15.33 -38.10 22.96
C ALA A 329 -13.93 -38.71 23.14
N GLU A 330 -12.89 -37.87 23.12
CA GLU A 330 -11.50 -38.29 23.37
C GLU A 330 -10.73 -37.19 24.09
N GLU A 331 -9.78 -37.59 24.94
CA GLU A 331 -8.89 -36.68 25.64
C GLU A 331 -7.69 -36.26 24.78
N TYR A 332 -7.35 -34.97 24.84
CA TYR A 332 -6.20 -34.39 24.15
C TYR A 332 -5.34 -33.55 25.10
N ASP A 333 -4.03 -33.57 24.85
CA ASP A 333 -3.07 -32.78 25.62
C ASP A 333 -2.89 -31.36 25.04
N ALA A 334 -3.19 -31.17 23.76
CA ALA A 334 -3.04 -29.88 23.08
C ALA A 334 -4.00 -29.74 21.89
N ILE A 335 -4.34 -28.50 21.54
CA ILE A 335 -5.16 -28.18 20.37
C ILE A 335 -4.38 -27.23 19.46
N VAL A 336 -4.29 -27.56 18.17
CA VAL A 336 -3.73 -26.70 17.12
C VAL A 336 -4.85 -26.22 16.19
N MET A 337 -5.12 -24.92 16.19
CA MET A 337 -6.15 -24.28 15.36
C MET A 337 -5.60 -23.99 13.96
N ALA A 338 -5.92 -24.87 13.01
CA ALA A 338 -5.65 -24.76 11.57
C ALA A 338 -6.85 -24.21 10.79
N THR A 339 -7.47 -23.17 11.37
CA THR A 339 -8.76 -22.60 10.97
C THR A 339 -8.66 -21.44 9.98
N GLY A 340 -7.44 -21.13 9.52
CA GLY A 340 -7.19 -20.19 8.43
C GLY A 340 -7.01 -18.75 8.89
N TYR A 341 -7.10 -17.84 7.91
CA TYR A 341 -6.78 -16.44 8.07
C TYR A 341 -7.82 -15.56 7.36
N ARG A 342 -7.84 -14.28 7.73
CA ARG A 342 -8.62 -13.24 7.05
C ARG A 342 -7.75 -12.03 6.70
N SER A 343 -8.21 -11.25 5.72
CA SER A 343 -7.62 -9.97 5.37
C SER A 343 -7.88 -8.95 6.48
N ASN A 344 -6.93 -8.04 6.71
CA ASN A 344 -7.07 -6.93 7.66
C ASN A 344 -7.47 -5.61 7.00
N VAL A 345 -7.61 -5.57 5.67
CA VAL A 345 -7.86 -4.32 4.92
C VAL A 345 -9.01 -3.48 5.49
N PRO A 346 -10.19 -4.05 5.86
CA PRO A 346 -11.30 -3.26 6.39
C PRO A 346 -11.02 -2.53 7.72
N SER A 347 -9.99 -2.95 8.47
CA SER A 347 -9.67 -2.31 9.75
C SER A 347 -9.06 -0.91 9.57
N TRP A 348 -8.24 -0.71 8.55
CA TRP A 348 -7.47 0.52 8.34
C TRP A 348 -7.86 1.26 7.06
N LEU A 349 -8.24 0.59 5.98
CA LEU A 349 -8.65 1.25 4.74
C LEU A 349 -10.10 1.74 4.86
N LYS A 350 -10.31 3.05 4.76
CA LYS A 350 -11.63 3.70 4.77
C LYS A 350 -12.18 3.86 3.35
N ASP A 351 -12.14 2.77 2.59
CA ASP A 351 -12.80 2.64 1.29
C ASP A 351 -13.84 1.52 1.37
N LYS A 352 -15.01 1.76 0.79
CA LYS A 352 -16.13 0.79 0.79
C LYS A 352 -16.40 0.19 -0.60
N GLU A 353 -15.79 0.75 -1.63
CA GLU A 353 -16.10 0.41 -3.02
C GLU A 353 -15.22 -0.72 -3.53
N MET A 354 -13.91 -0.65 -3.34
CA MET A 354 -12.98 -1.63 -3.89
C MET A 354 -12.99 -2.93 -3.08
N PHE A 355 -12.97 -2.84 -1.74
CA PHE A 355 -12.90 -3.98 -0.84
C PHE A 355 -14.25 -4.30 -0.18
N SER A 356 -14.50 -5.58 0.05
CA SER A 356 -15.66 -6.05 0.81
C SER A 356 -15.38 -5.96 2.32
N GLU A 357 -16.29 -5.34 3.07
CA GLU A 357 -16.19 -5.22 4.53
C GLU A 357 -16.24 -6.60 5.23
N LYS A 358 -16.83 -7.62 4.58
CA LYS A 358 -17.03 -8.95 5.16
C LYS A 358 -15.74 -9.79 5.19
N ASP A 359 -15.00 -9.80 4.09
CA ASP A 359 -13.85 -10.68 3.89
C ASP A 359 -12.52 -9.93 3.62
N GLY A 360 -12.59 -8.61 3.43
CA GLY A 360 -11.43 -7.78 3.15
C GLY A 360 -10.76 -8.09 1.82
N LEU A 361 -11.51 -8.64 0.85
CA LEU A 361 -11.04 -8.94 -0.50
C LEU A 361 -11.63 -7.96 -1.51
N PRO A 362 -10.97 -7.73 -2.67
CA PRO A 362 -11.55 -6.92 -3.74
C PRO A 362 -12.88 -7.50 -4.23
N ARG A 363 -13.88 -6.63 -4.43
CA ARG A 363 -15.21 -7.03 -4.90
C ARG A 363 -15.19 -7.59 -6.32
N ARG A 364 -14.33 -7.04 -7.17
CA ARG A 364 -14.16 -7.51 -8.55
C ARG A 364 -13.23 -8.73 -8.56
N PRO A 365 -13.60 -9.82 -9.24
CA PRO A 365 -12.74 -10.99 -9.33
C PRO A 365 -11.51 -10.72 -10.20
N PHE A 366 -10.48 -11.55 -10.06
CA PHE A 366 -9.38 -11.63 -11.02
C PHE A 366 -9.95 -11.86 -12.45
N PRO A 367 -9.48 -11.16 -13.49
CA PRO A 367 -8.27 -10.33 -13.54
C PRO A 367 -8.48 -8.84 -13.25
N ASN A 368 -9.64 -8.40 -12.77
CA ASN A 368 -10.03 -6.99 -12.72
C ASN A 368 -10.10 -6.40 -11.29
N GLY A 369 -9.68 -7.17 -10.28
CA GLY A 369 -9.70 -6.76 -8.87
C GLY A 369 -8.52 -5.90 -8.41
N TRP A 370 -7.55 -5.60 -9.27
CA TRP A 370 -6.30 -4.93 -8.90
C TRP A 370 -6.37 -3.39 -8.93
N LYS A 371 -7.36 -2.81 -9.63
CA LYS A 371 -7.53 -1.36 -9.80
C LYS A 371 -8.86 -0.90 -9.22
N GLY A 372 -8.78 0.04 -8.28
CA GLY A 372 -9.92 0.77 -7.72
C GLY A 372 -10.04 2.16 -8.33
N GLU A 373 -10.88 2.98 -7.69
CA GLU A 373 -11.01 4.40 -8.04
C GLU A 373 -9.92 5.23 -7.36
N TYR A 374 -9.78 6.49 -7.79
CA TYR A 374 -8.95 7.48 -7.09
C TYR A 374 -7.49 7.08 -6.84
N GLY A 375 -6.88 6.28 -7.72
CA GLY A 375 -5.49 5.83 -7.56
C GLY A 375 -5.28 4.74 -6.50
N LEU A 376 -6.35 4.05 -6.08
CA LEU A 376 -6.27 2.88 -5.21
C LEU A 376 -5.95 1.60 -6.01
N TYR A 377 -5.02 0.81 -5.51
CA TYR A 377 -4.64 -0.47 -6.11
C TYR A 377 -4.58 -1.57 -5.06
N ALA A 378 -4.85 -2.80 -5.48
CA ALA A 378 -4.73 -4.01 -4.66
C ALA A 378 -3.78 -5.00 -5.33
N VAL A 379 -2.75 -5.43 -4.63
CA VAL A 379 -1.77 -6.39 -5.14
C VAL A 379 -1.81 -7.69 -4.33
N GLY A 380 -1.96 -8.82 -5.01
CA GLY A 380 -1.84 -10.13 -4.37
C GLY A 380 -3.14 -10.71 -3.80
N PHE A 381 -4.29 -10.09 -4.07
CA PHE A 381 -5.62 -10.57 -3.66
C PHE A 381 -6.31 -11.45 -4.72
N THR A 382 -5.53 -12.05 -5.61
CA THR A 382 -6.02 -12.78 -6.78
C THR A 382 -6.55 -14.18 -6.47
N LYS A 383 -6.28 -14.73 -5.28
CA LYS A 383 -6.45 -16.16 -4.94
C LYS A 383 -5.63 -17.11 -5.85
N ARG A 384 -4.59 -16.58 -6.51
CA ARG A 384 -3.67 -17.33 -7.40
C ARG A 384 -2.23 -17.37 -6.86
N GLY A 385 -2.03 -17.02 -5.58
CA GLY A 385 -0.73 -17.03 -4.93
C GLY A 385 0.26 -16.02 -5.52
N LEU A 386 1.55 -16.36 -5.46
CA LEU A 386 2.65 -15.50 -5.90
C LEU A 386 2.57 -15.17 -7.40
N LEU A 387 2.16 -16.13 -8.23
CA LEU A 387 1.96 -15.88 -9.67
C LEU A 387 0.95 -14.74 -9.92
N GLY A 388 -0.16 -14.74 -9.17
CA GLY A 388 -1.15 -13.67 -9.27
C GLY A 388 -0.64 -12.34 -8.73
N SER A 389 0.15 -12.36 -7.64
CA SER A 389 0.83 -11.14 -7.15
C SER A 389 1.76 -10.54 -8.21
N SER A 390 2.53 -11.37 -8.91
CA SER A 390 3.41 -10.93 -10.01
C SER A 390 2.63 -10.36 -11.20
N MET A 391 1.42 -10.87 -11.49
CA MET A 391 0.54 -10.33 -12.54
C MET A 391 -0.03 -8.96 -12.16
N ASP A 392 -0.52 -8.81 -10.93
CA ASP A 392 -1.05 -7.55 -10.42
C ASP A 392 0.07 -6.49 -10.37
N ALA A 393 1.23 -6.82 -9.81
CA ALA A 393 2.38 -5.91 -9.69
C ALA A 393 2.78 -5.28 -11.03
N LYS A 394 2.88 -6.09 -12.10
CA LYS A 394 3.21 -5.60 -13.44
C LYS A 394 2.17 -4.64 -14.01
N ARG A 395 0.88 -4.92 -13.79
CA ARG A 395 -0.24 -4.08 -14.26
C ARG A 395 -0.33 -2.79 -13.50
N ILE A 396 -0.23 -2.85 -12.17
CA ILE A 396 -0.23 -1.67 -11.28
C ILE A 396 0.91 -0.74 -11.67
N ALA A 397 2.13 -1.26 -11.79
CA ALA A 397 3.28 -0.43 -12.15
C ALA A 397 3.16 0.17 -13.55
N GLN A 398 2.57 -0.54 -14.52
CA GLN A 398 2.31 0.00 -15.86
C GLN A 398 1.28 1.13 -15.84
N ASP A 399 0.19 0.97 -15.08
CA ASP A 399 -0.85 1.97 -14.95
C ASP A 399 -0.34 3.24 -14.25
N ILE A 400 0.36 3.07 -13.11
CA ILE A 400 0.95 4.18 -12.36
C ILE A 400 2.00 4.91 -13.21
N GLU A 401 2.87 4.20 -13.93
CA GLU A 401 3.87 4.84 -14.80
C GLU A 401 3.23 5.73 -15.88
N GLN A 402 2.12 5.28 -16.49
CA GLN A 402 1.43 6.08 -17.50
C GLN A 402 0.87 7.37 -16.90
N LEU A 403 0.25 7.27 -15.72
CA LEU A 403 -0.28 8.43 -15.00
C LEU A 403 0.84 9.36 -14.53
N TRP A 404 1.91 8.80 -13.97
CA TRP A 404 3.11 9.51 -13.53
C TRP A 404 3.77 10.28 -14.68
N LYS A 405 3.98 9.64 -15.83
CA LYS A 405 4.57 10.29 -17.01
C LYS A 405 3.65 11.35 -17.60
N ALA A 406 2.33 11.17 -17.56
CA ALA A 406 1.39 12.20 -18.00
C ALA A 406 1.51 13.45 -17.13
N GLU A 407 1.63 13.27 -15.80
CA GLU A 407 1.90 14.37 -14.88
C GLU A 407 3.25 15.03 -15.18
N VAL A 408 4.34 14.26 -15.25
CA VAL A 408 5.68 14.79 -15.55
C VAL A 408 5.74 15.51 -16.91
N LYS A 409 5.04 15.02 -17.95
CA LYS A 409 4.97 15.71 -19.26
C LYS A 409 4.20 17.02 -19.22
N HIS A 410 3.20 17.15 -18.36
CA HIS A 410 2.58 18.45 -18.09
C HIS A 410 3.58 19.43 -17.46
N PHE A 411 4.59 18.93 -16.72
CA PHE A 411 5.68 19.73 -16.16
C PHE A 411 6.84 20.00 -17.14
N THR A 412 7.15 19.10 -18.09
CA THR A 412 8.33 19.22 -18.98
C THR A 412 8.04 19.67 -20.42
N GLY A 413 6.79 19.73 -20.85
CA GLY A 413 6.41 19.97 -22.25
C GLY A 413 6.34 21.43 -22.69
N ARG A 414 7.41 22.24 -22.57
CA ARG A 414 7.67 23.44 -23.40
C ARG A 414 9.18 23.75 -23.49
N GLU A 415 9.89 23.10 -24.40
CA GLU A 415 11.19 23.60 -24.87
C GLU A 415 10.94 24.78 -25.83
N CYS A 416 11.37 25.98 -25.45
CA CYS A 416 11.41 27.14 -26.35
C CYS A 416 12.87 27.37 -26.74
N VAL A 417 13.18 27.15 -28.01
CA VAL A 417 14.47 27.50 -28.63
C VAL A 417 14.55 29.03 -28.67
N ILE A 418 15.43 29.64 -27.88
CA ILE A 418 15.72 31.08 -27.97
C ILE A 418 17.12 31.26 -28.54
N GLY A 419 17.18 31.88 -29.72
CA GLY A 419 18.40 32.21 -30.44
C GLY A 419 19.24 33.28 -29.73
N LEU A 420 20.56 33.17 -29.93
CA LEU A 420 21.57 34.10 -29.45
C LEU A 420 21.42 35.51 -30.07
N GLY A 421 21.50 36.54 -29.23
CA GLY A 421 21.55 37.95 -29.65
C GLY A 421 21.92 38.92 -28.52
N SER A 422 23.23 39.18 -28.39
CA SER A 422 23.96 40.35 -27.84
C SER A 422 23.43 41.22 -26.67
N THR A 423 24.21 41.18 -25.59
CA THR A 423 24.77 42.29 -24.76
C THR A 423 23.87 43.39 -24.16
N GLY A 424 23.70 43.29 -22.83
CA GLY A 424 23.46 44.38 -21.89
C GLY A 424 23.33 43.82 -20.47
N HIS A 425 24.12 44.28 -19.49
CA HIS A 425 24.04 43.84 -18.10
C HIS A 425 22.77 44.37 -17.41
N HIS A 426 21.64 43.72 -17.70
CA HIS A 426 20.50 43.53 -16.81
C HIS A 426 20.31 42.01 -16.73
N ARG A 427 20.13 41.40 -15.55
CA ARG A 427 19.71 39.98 -15.52
C ARG A 427 18.35 39.93 -16.21
N SER A 428 18.29 39.36 -17.40
CA SER A 428 17.03 39.18 -18.12
C SER A 428 16.16 38.22 -17.32
N LEU A 429 14.87 38.53 -17.22
CA LEU A 429 13.88 37.58 -16.73
C LEU A 429 13.96 36.32 -17.62
N GLU A 430 14.06 35.15 -17.02
CA GLU A 430 14.14 33.87 -17.71
C GLU A 430 13.01 32.95 -17.26
N TYR A 431 12.49 32.14 -18.18
CA TYR A 431 11.48 31.16 -17.83
C TYR A 431 12.10 30.08 -16.93
N ASP A 432 11.46 29.79 -15.79
CA ASP A 432 11.92 28.77 -14.85
C ASP A 432 13.31 29.06 -14.23
N SER A 433 13.57 30.34 -13.91
CA SER A 433 14.85 30.79 -13.32
C SER A 433 15.21 30.12 -11.97
N TYR A 434 14.25 29.45 -11.33
CA TYR A 434 14.44 28.74 -10.06
C TYR A 434 14.65 27.23 -10.23
N ARG A 435 14.71 26.68 -11.45
CA ARG A 435 14.84 25.23 -11.70
C ARG A 435 15.96 24.56 -10.89
N ASP A 436 17.14 25.18 -10.88
CA ASP A 436 18.33 24.62 -10.25
C ASP A 436 18.50 25.03 -8.78
N SER A 437 17.75 26.06 -8.33
CA SER A 437 17.89 26.65 -6.98
C SER A 437 16.71 26.33 -6.06
N CYS A 438 15.52 26.09 -6.61
CA CYS A 438 14.32 25.70 -5.87
C CYS A 438 13.32 24.92 -6.75
N LEU A 439 13.58 23.62 -6.93
CA LEU A 439 12.77 22.73 -7.79
C LEU A 439 11.29 22.64 -7.38
N GLN A 440 10.96 22.89 -6.11
CA GLN A 440 9.61 22.76 -5.57
C GLN A 440 8.80 24.08 -5.60
N PHE A 441 9.38 25.18 -6.07
CA PHE A 441 8.77 26.51 -6.04
C PHE A 441 7.37 26.54 -6.67
N GLU A 442 7.25 26.17 -7.95
CA GLU A 442 5.96 26.24 -8.66
C GLU A 442 4.89 25.33 -8.04
N GLN A 443 5.31 24.17 -7.50
CA GLN A 443 4.42 23.19 -6.88
C GLN A 443 3.85 23.71 -5.56
N ILE A 444 4.66 24.39 -4.75
CA ILE A 444 4.22 25.00 -3.49
C ILE A 444 3.22 26.13 -3.77
N VAL A 445 3.48 26.96 -4.81
CA VAL A 445 2.56 28.04 -5.23
C VAL A 445 1.23 27.44 -5.72
N GLU A 446 1.27 26.46 -6.63
CA GLU A 446 0.06 25.79 -7.15
C GLU A 446 -0.78 25.20 -6.00
N PHE A 447 -0.15 24.44 -5.10
CA PHE A 447 -0.83 23.79 -3.99
C PHE A 447 -1.58 24.80 -3.11
N ASN A 448 -0.92 25.89 -2.74
CA ASN A 448 -1.50 26.90 -1.86
C ASN A 448 -2.62 27.69 -2.53
N VAL A 449 -2.43 28.15 -3.77
CA VAL A 449 -3.46 28.91 -4.50
C VAL A 449 -4.67 28.03 -4.77
N ARG A 450 -4.47 26.76 -5.11
CA ARG A 450 -5.56 25.79 -5.31
C ARG A 450 -6.34 25.50 -4.03
N CYS A 451 -5.67 25.41 -2.89
CA CYS A 451 -6.31 25.28 -1.58
C CYS A 451 -7.18 26.50 -1.25
N LEU A 452 -6.69 27.71 -1.55
CA LEU A 452 -7.42 28.95 -1.31
C LEU A 452 -8.60 29.12 -2.26
N TYR A 453 -8.42 28.80 -3.54
CA TYR A 453 -9.47 28.92 -4.56
C TYR A 453 -10.68 28.03 -4.28
N LYS A 454 -10.45 26.83 -3.73
CA LYS A 454 -11.54 25.92 -3.30
C LYS A 454 -12.36 26.47 -2.13
N LYS A 455 -11.72 27.22 -1.21
CA LYS A 455 -12.43 27.85 -0.08
C LYS A 455 -13.12 29.14 -0.48
N GLN A 456 -12.46 29.91 -1.34
CA GLN A 456 -12.91 31.22 -1.77
C GLN A 456 -12.53 31.44 -3.24
N PRO A 457 -13.45 31.18 -4.19
CA PRO A 457 -13.18 31.34 -5.62
C PRO A 457 -12.83 32.79 -6.02
N ASN A 458 -13.20 33.77 -5.19
CA ASN A 458 -12.83 35.18 -5.38
C ASN A 458 -11.31 35.42 -5.22
N ILE A 459 -10.52 34.44 -4.78
CA ILE A 459 -9.06 34.58 -4.69
C ILE A 459 -8.41 34.74 -6.07
N ALA A 460 -8.95 34.10 -7.11
CA ALA A 460 -8.41 34.23 -8.47
C ALA A 460 -8.48 35.67 -9.01
N PRO A 461 -9.67 36.33 -9.03
CA PRO A 461 -9.73 37.74 -9.41
C PRO A 461 -9.01 38.65 -8.41
N ALA A 462 -8.87 38.26 -7.14
CA ALA A 462 -8.13 39.05 -6.16
C ALA A 462 -6.61 39.03 -6.39
N LEU A 463 -6.01 37.85 -6.61
CA LEU A 463 -4.59 37.71 -6.96
C LEU A 463 -4.27 38.43 -8.27
N LEU A 464 -5.18 38.34 -9.24
CA LEU A 464 -5.04 39.06 -10.50
C LEU A 464 -5.07 40.58 -10.28
N ARG A 465 -6.02 41.10 -9.49
CA ARG A 465 -6.07 42.53 -9.14
C ARG A 465 -4.83 43.00 -8.37
N LEU A 466 -4.35 42.17 -7.45
CA LEU A 466 -3.13 42.45 -6.68
C LEU A 466 -1.91 42.55 -7.60
N LEU A 467 -1.78 41.61 -8.55
CA LEU A 467 -0.75 41.67 -9.58
C LEU A 467 -0.88 42.91 -10.49
N PHE A 468 -2.10 43.24 -10.94
CA PHE A 468 -2.32 44.44 -11.77
C PHE A 468 -1.91 45.71 -11.03
N ARG A 469 -2.23 45.82 -9.73
CA ARG A 469 -1.87 46.98 -8.91
C ARG A 469 -0.35 47.11 -8.75
N ASP A 470 0.32 45.99 -8.47
CA ASP A 470 1.77 45.91 -8.36
C ASP A 470 2.49 46.27 -9.68
N CYS A 471 1.96 45.82 -10.83
CA CYS A 471 2.66 45.98 -12.11
C CYS A 471 2.31 47.25 -12.91
N PHE A 472 1.13 47.88 -12.70
CA PHE A 472 0.63 48.96 -13.58
C PHE A 472 0.69 50.37 -12.98
N ILE A 473 1.08 50.54 -11.71
CA ILE A 473 1.33 51.87 -11.16
C ILE A 473 2.71 52.35 -11.67
N GLN A 474 2.68 53.28 -12.63
CA GLN A 474 3.82 54.05 -13.17
C GLN A 474 4.97 53.33 -13.89
N GLY A 475 4.84 52.05 -14.28
CA GLY A 475 5.80 51.42 -15.19
C GLY A 475 7.15 51.05 -14.57
N CYS A 476 7.20 50.96 -13.23
CA CYS A 476 8.39 50.51 -12.49
C CYS A 476 8.58 48.97 -12.45
N GLY A 477 7.67 48.20 -13.08
CA GLY A 477 7.75 46.73 -13.13
C GLY A 477 7.17 46.07 -11.89
N CYS A 478 6.86 44.76 -11.99
CA CYS A 478 6.28 43.99 -10.88
C CYS A 478 7.36 43.66 -9.85
N ASP A 479 7.37 44.33 -8.70
CA ASP A 479 8.41 44.23 -7.67
C ASP A 479 7.86 43.95 -6.27
N ALA A 480 6.58 43.58 -6.14
CA ALA A 480 5.93 43.28 -4.86
C ALA A 480 5.92 44.46 -3.86
N SER A 481 6.04 45.72 -4.30
CA SER A 481 5.96 46.91 -3.43
C SER A 481 4.67 46.95 -2.60
N VAL A 482 3.57 46.44 -3.18
CA VAL A 482 2.24 46.35 -2.54
C VAL A 482 2.22 45.46 -1.28
N LEU A 483 3.23 44.59 -1.12
CA LEU A 483 3.34 43.64 0.01
C LEU A 483 4.19 44.18 1.17
N LEU A 484 4.88 45.32 1.01
CA LEU A 484 5.73 45.92 2.03
C LEU A 484 4.90 46.54 3.18
N ALA A 485 5.37 46.36 4.42
CA ALA A 485 4.77 46.96 5.63
C ALA A 485 5.68 48.04 6.22
N PHE A 486 5.12 49.16 6.67
CA PHE A 486 5.85 50.29 7.27
C PHE A 486 6.15 50.04 8.78
N PRO A 487 7.33 50.44 9.28
CA PRO A 487 7.50 50.72 10.71
C PRO A 487 7.17 52.21 11.00
N ILE A 488 6.15 52.41 11.84
CA ILE A 488 6.04 53.48 12.86
C ILE A 488 5.36 54.84 12.52
N SER A 489 5.31 55.43 11.31
CA SER A 489 4.43 56.62 11.11
C SER A 489 4.12 57.03 9.66
N GLY A 490 3.31 56.24 8.94
CA GLY A 490 2.78 56.60 7.63
C GLY A 490 1.79 55.55 7.11
N LYS A 491 0.86 55.92 6.22
CA LYS A 491 -0.03 54.95 5.55
C LYS A 491 0.81 54.13 4.57
N SER A 492 0.70 52.81 4.57
CA SER A 492 1.36 51.97 3.55
C SER A 492 0.44 51.77 2.33
N GLU A 493 1.01 51.41 1.18
CA GLU A 493 0.22 51.02 -0.01
C GLU A 493 -0.71 49.83 0.30
N LYS A 494 -0.27 48.93 1.20
CA LYS A 494 -1.05 47.84 1.77
C LYS A 494 -2.31 48.38 2.45
N ASP A 495 -2.26 49.49 3.19
CA ASP A 495 -3.41 50.06 3.95
C ASP A 495 -4.41 50.88 3.10
N THR A 496 -4.13 51.13 1.83
CA THR A 496 -5.03 51.87 0.92
C THR A 496 -6.03 50.99 0.15
N VAL A 497 -5.91 49.65 0.24
CA VAL A 497 -6.83 48.70 -0.40
C VAL A 497 -8.06 48.49 0.49
N PRO A 498 -9.29 48.42 -0.06
CA PRO A 498 -10.42 47.85 0.67
C PRO A 498 -10.17 46.36 0.91
N ASN A 499 -10.12 45.93 2.17
CA ASN A 499 -9.80 44.56 2.62
C ASN A 499 -8.32 44.12 2.45
N PRO A 500 -7.35 44.93 2.92
CA PRO A 500 -5.92 44.75 2.62
C PRO A 500 -5.27 43.57 3.34
N THR A 501 -5.85 43.16 4.47
CA THR A 501 -5.25 42.18 5.37
C THR A 501 -5.31 40.77 4.82
N PHE A 502 -6.33 40.40 4.04
CA PHE A 502 -6.55 39.01 3.63
C PHE A 502 -5.63 38.54 2.48
N TYR A 503 -5.30 39.43 1.54
CA TYR A 503 -4.60 39.05 0.30
C TYR A 503 -3.08 39.06 0.42
N GLY A 504 -2.51 39.97 1.22
CA GLY A 504 -1.07 39.94 1.56
C GLY A 504 -0.68 38.70 2.37
N ILE A 505 -1.55 38.26 3.29
CA ILE A 505 -1.36 37.04 4.10
C ILE A 505 -1.19 35.79 3.22
N VAL A 506 -1.83 35.74 2.05
CA VAL A 506 -1.71 34.60 1.13
C VAL A 506 -0.30 34.47 0.57
N ILE A 507 0.28 35.58 0.11
CA ILE A 507 1.63 35.59 -0.43
C ILE A 507 2.66 35.36 0.70
N GLU A 508 2.45 35.95 1.88
CA GLU A 508 3.28 35.73 3.06
C GLU A 508 3.28 34.26 3.51
N ARG A 509 2.13 33.58 3.45
CA ARG A 509 2.03 32.14 3.75
C ARG A 509 2.78 31.29 2.73
N ILE A 510 2.60 31.56 1.43
CA ILE A 510 3.30 30.84 0.36
C ILE A 510 4.82 31.05 0.51
N LYS A 511 5.24 32.29 0.81
CA LYS A 511 6.62 32.64 1.10
C LYS A 511 7.16 31.84 2.28
N ALA A 512 6.43 31.72 3.39
CA ALA A 512 6.88 30.93 4.55
C ALA A 512 7.10 29.44 4.22
N GLU A 513 6.23 28.83 3.40
CA GLU A 513 6.38 27.44 2.97
C GLU A 513 7.55 27.25 2.00
N ILE A 514 7.79 28.22 1.10
CA ILE A 514 8.96 28.21 0.20
C ILE A 514 10.25 28.40 1.01
N GLU A 515 10.29 29.31 1.98
CA GLU A 515 11.48 29.55 2.81
C GLU A 515 11.87 28.33 3.67
N ALA A 516 10.92 27.46 4.00
CA ALA A 516 11.19 26.20 4.70
C ALA A 516 11.93 25.16 3.83
N VAL A 517 11.84 25.29 2.50
CA VAL A 517 12.42 24.37 1.52
C VAL A 517 13.64 24.99 0.84
N CYS A 518 13.56 26.26 0.48
CA CYS A 518 14.54 27.02 -0.30
C CYS A 518 14.75 28.41 0.35
N PRO A 519 15.56 28.50 1.41
CA PRO A 519 15.72 29.74 2.18
C PRO A 519 16.34 30.85 1.33
N ALA A 520 15.81 32.07 1.46
CA ALA A 520 16.26 33.31 0.82
C ALA A 520 16.43 33.24 -0.71
N THR A 521 15.71 32.34 -1.39
CA THR A 521 15.95 32.01 -2.80
C THR A 521 14.93 32.68 -3.74
N VAL A 522 13.65 32.66 -3.40
CA VAL A 522 12.55 33.10 -4.28
C VAL A 522 11.98 34.44 -3.82
N SER A 523 11.73 35.39 -4.74
CA SER A 523 11.15 36.70 -4.41
C SER A 523 9.63 36.64 -4.20
N CYS A 524 9.09 37.54 -3.39
CA CYS A 524 7.64 37.74 -3.24
C CYS A 524 6.99 38.20 -4.55
N ALA A 525 7.69 38.97 -5.37
CA ALA A 525 7.26 39.39 -6.70
C ALA A 525 6.98 38.19 -7.63
N ASP A 526 7.88 37.21 -7.68
CA ASP A 526 7.66 36.01 -8.49
C ASP A 526 6.59 35.08 -7.90
N ILE A 527 6.50 35.00 -6.56
CA ILE A 527 5.40 34.29 -5.90
C ILE A 527 4.05 34.89 -6.31
N LEU A 528 3.92 36.21 -6.33
CA LEU A 528 2.69 36.91 -6.69
C LEU A 528 2.29 36.65 -8.15
N VAL A 529 3.23 36.74 -9.09
CA VAL A 529 2.95 36.53 -10.52
C VAL A 529 2.58 35.08 -10.80
N CYS A 530 3.29 34.12 -10.21
CA CYS A 530 2.94 32.70 -10.32
C CYS A 530 1.60 32.41 -9.64
N ALA A 531 1.31 33.00 -8.48
CA ALA A 531 0.03 32.80 -7.80
C ALA A 531 -1.16 33.34 -8.61
N ALA A 532 -0.99 34.50 -9.25
CA ALA A 532 -2.02 35.07 -10.13
C ALA A 532 -2.25 34.21 -11.38
N ARG A 533 -1.19 33.66 -11.99
CA ARG A 533 -1.30 32.67 -13.10
C ARG A 533 -2.14 31.46 -12.65
N GLU A 534 -1.82 30.88 -11.50
CA GLU A 534 -2.55 29.74 -10.96
C GLU A 534 -4.03 30.09 -10.68
N GLY A 535 -4.29 31.29 -10.15
CA GLY A 535 -5.64 31.80 -9.99
C GLY A 535 -6.41 31.86 -11.30
N VAL A 536 -5.81 32.42 -12.37
CA VAL A 536 -6.43 32.53 -13.70
C VAL A 536 -6.70 31.15 -14.30
N ALA A 537 -5.75 30.22 -14.20
CA ALA A 537 -5.91 28.86 -14.70
C ALA A 537 -7.05 28.12 -13.97
N LEU A 538 -7.15 28.27 -12.64
CA LEU A 538 -8.22 27.69 -11.84
C LEU A 538 -9.60 28.31 -12.10
N ALA A 539 -9.63 29.58 -12.52
CA ALA A 539 -10.85 30.28 -12.94
C ALA A 539 -11.31 29.91 -14.37
N GLY A 540 -10.61 28.99 -15.04
CA GLY A 540 -10.93 28.56 -16.41
C GLY A 540 -10.30 29.41 -17.50
N GLY A 541 -9.36 30.30 -17.14
CA GLY A 541 -8.54 31.06 -18.10
C GLY A 541 -7.41 30.23 -18.71
N PRO A 542 -6.73 30.75 -19.74
CA PRO A 542 -5.62 30.06 -20.39
C PRO A 542 -4.39 29.98 -19.47
N TYR A 543 -3.69 28.85 -19.49
CA TYR A 543 -2.39 28.71 -18.83
C TYR A 543 -1.28 29.30 -19.71
N TYR A 544 -0.53 30.25 -19.16
CA TYR A 544 0.60 30.88 -19.83
C TYR A 544 1.88 30.79 -19.00
N PRO A 545 3.04 30.57 -19.64
CA PRO A 545 4.32 30.54 -18.96
C PRO A 545 4.64 31.93 -18.41
N VAL A 546 4.97 31.99 -17.13
CA VAL A 546 5.42 33.22 -16.47
C VAL A 546 6.94 33.19 -16.44
N ILE A 547 7.55 34.23 -16.99
CA ILE A 547 8.99 34.44 -16.88
C ILE A 547 9.28 34.90 -15.44
N THR A 548 10.27 34.32 -14.76
CA THR A 548 10.63 34.60 -13.36
C THR A 548 12.03 35.22 -13.27
N GLY A 549 12.47 35.57 -12.05
CA GLY A 549 13.72 36.28 -11.78
C GLY A 549 13.52 37.74 -11.33
N ARG A 550 12.31 38.11 -10.91
CA ARG A 550 12.00 39.43 -10.35
C ARG A 550 12.62 39.58 -8.96
N ARG A 551 12.91 40.81 -8.58
CA ARG A 551 13.38 41.15 -7.23
C ARG A 551 12.31 41.95 -6.51
N ASP A 552 12.27 41.75 -5.20
CA ASP A 552 11.40 42.52 -4.32
C ASP A 552 11.91 43.96 -4.19
N SER A 553 10.98 44.92 -4.15
CA SER A 553 11.27 46.34 -4.00
C SER A 553 11.85 46.68 -2.62
N LEU A 554 12.60 47.78 -2.57
CA LEU A 554 13.05 48.40 -1.32
C LEU A 554 12.36 49.75 -1.05
N GLU A 555 11.54 50.23 -1.98
CA GLU A 555 10.90 51.56 -1.95
C GLU A 555 9.36 51.42 -1.80
N LEU A 556 8.73 52.37 -1.11
CA LEU A 556 7.29 52.39 -0.80
C LEU A 556 6.60 53.55 -1.52
N PHE A 557 5.51 53.31 -2.25
CA PHE A 557 4.78 54.33 -3.04
C PHE A 557 3.39 54.65 -2.46
N ALA A 558 3.32 54.99 -1.18
CA ALA A 558 2.06 55.17 -0.46
C ALA A 558 1.19 56.36 -0.92
N ASP A 559 1.79 57.46 -1.38
CA ASP A 559 1.06 58.70 -1.73
C ASP A 559 0.29 58.61 -3.07
N ILE A 560 0.54 57.56 -3.86
CA ILE A 560 -0.02 57.37 -5.21
C ILE A 560 -1.13 56.30 -5.20
N ALA A 561 -1.13 55.39 -4.22
CA ALA A 561 -2.07 54.28 -4.14
C ALA A 561 -3.51 54.67 -3.74
N ALA A 562 -3.73 55.93 -3.29
CA ALA A 562 -5.01 56.44 -2.80
C ALA A 562 -5.85 57.19 -3.85
N SER A 563 -5.39 57.30 -5.10
CA SER A 563 -6.10 57.96 -6.22
C SER A 563 -6.78 56.97 -7.17
#